data_AF-A0A388Q150-F1
#
_entry.id   AF-A0A388Q150-F1
#
_cell.length_a   1.000
_cell.length_b   1.000
_cell.length_c   1.000
_cell.angle_alpha   90.00
_cell.angle_beta   90.00
_cell.angle_gamma   90.00
#
_symmetry.space_group_name_H-M   'P 1'
#
loop_
_entity.id
_entity.type
_entity.pdbx_description
1 polymer ?
#
loop_
_entity_poly.entity_id
_entity_poly.type
_entity_poly.pdbx_seq_one_letter_code
_entity_poly.pdbx_strand_id
1 'polypeptide(L)'
;MGEKISVACGVRFMPKGSLTFTHTIDNLANSNADADSVKLSDWKAGSFAITPEFRFYPKHAGKGFYLAPYFRYRTIGLDLPVDYTDNNGVAQKVSAKGNITSLMGGLMIGSQFNLGSMVTLDWYIIGLQYGSSNIKLDVTTTKTLSADDQADVRSNLQEIKNLSGKFDNINYNVNANGGNIEGKLSAIGFRGFGLNLGFKF
;
A
#
# COMPACT_ATOMS: atom_id res chain seq x y z
N MET A 1 23.90 -26.48 3.05
CA MET A 1 22.45 -26.54 2.73
C MET A 1 22.30 -27.37 1.46
N GLY A 2 21.30 -28.26 1.38
CA GLY A 2 21.20 -29.27 0.32
C GLY A 2 21.24 -28.69 -1.10
N GLU A 3 21.63 -29.52 -2.08
CA GLU A 3 21.90 -29.13 -3.48
C GLU A 3 20.76 -28.38 -4.20
N LYS A 4 19.57 -28.32 -3.58
CA LYS A 4 18.32 -27.82 -4.15
C LYS A 4 17.63 -26.74 -3.32
N ILE A 5 18.19 -26.31 -2.19
CA ILE A 5 17.53 -25.38 -1.27
C ILE A 5 18.41 -24.15 -1.06
N SER A 6 17.80 -22.96 -1.09
CA SER A 6 18.42 -21.72 -0.61
C SER A 6 17.44 -20.90 0.23
N VAL A 7 17.99 -19.95 0.99
CA VAL A 7 17.22 -18.93 1.71
C VAL A 7 17.56 -17.57 1.13
N ALA A 8 16.56 -16.70 1.04
CA ALA A 8 16.73 -15.33 0.58
C ALA A 8 15.90 -14.37 1.43
N CYS A 9 16.32 -13.11 1.47
CA CYS A 9 15.56 -12.05 2.09
C CYS A 9 15.55 -10.84 1.16
N GLY A 10 14.38 -10.54 0.59
CA GLY A 10 14.16 -9.36 -0.22
C GLY A 10 13.83 -8.15 0.64
N VAL A 11 14.48 -7.01 0.36
CA VAL A 11 14.14 -5.72 0.97
C VAL A 11 13.69 -4.77 -0.15
N ARG A 12 12.56 -4.08 0.07
CA ARG A 12 12.09 -3.02 -0.81
C ARG A 12 11.87 -1.75 0.01
N PHE A 13 12.43 -0.65 -0.47
CA PHE A 13 12.20 0.67 0.09
C PHE A 13 11.76 1.62 -1.01
N MET A 14 10.73 2.41 -0.72
CA MET A 14 10.23 3.48 -1.54
C MET A 14 10.13 4.71 -0.64
N PRO A 15 11.02 5.71 -0.81
CA PRO A 15 10.94 6.95 -0.06
C PRO A 15 9.57 7.59 -0.22
N LYS A 16 9.12 8.33 0.80
CA LYS A 16 7.86 9.05 0.73
C LYS A 16 7.98 10.16 -0.33
N GLY A 17 7.17 10.08 -1.36
CA GLY A 17 7.17 11.04 -2.48
C GLY A 17 5.80 11.13 -3.13
N SER A 18 5.64 12.14 -3.98
CA SER A 18 4.42 12.31 -4.77
C SER A 18 4.20 11.09 -5.67
N LEU A 19 2.94 10.67 -5.81
CA LEU A 19 2.59 9.57 -6.68
C LEU A 19 2.90 9.94 -8.14
N THR A 20 3.69 9.11 -8.82
CA THR A 20 4.03 9.30 -10.24
C THR A 20 2.79 9.06 -11.12
N PHE A 21 2.71 9.73 -12.28
CA PHE A 21 1.58 9.69 -13.24
C PHE A 21 0.26 10.34 -12.79
N THR A 22 0.24 10.98 -11.62
CA THR A 22 -0.94 11.73 -11.15
C THR A 22 -1.25 12.95 -12.00
N HIS A 23 -0.24 13.63 -12.55
CA HIS A 23 -0.45 14.80 -13.41
C HIS A 23 -1.29 14.51 -14.66
N THR A 24 -1.18 13.33 -15.26
CA THR A 24 -2.00 12.95 -16.42
C THR A 24 -3.46 12.70 -16.04
N ILE A 25 -3.69 12.13 -14.84
CA ILE A 25 -5.03 11.89 -14.29
C ILE A 25 -5.64 13.22 -13.82
N ASP A 26 -4.86 14.06 -13.15
CA ASP A 26 -5.25 15.41 -12.73
C ASP A 26 -5.68 16.23 -13.96
N ASN A 27 -4.93 16.18 -15.07
CA ASN A 27 -5.29 16.92 -16.29
C ASN A 27 -6.56 16.40 -16.97
N LEU A 28 -6.82 15.08 -16.91
CA LEU A 28 -8.04 14.47 -17.46
C LEU A 28 -9.28 14.70 -16.57
N ALA A 29 -9.10 14.72 -15.25
CA ALA A 29 -10.18 14.98 -14.30
C ALA A 29 -10.58 16.47 -14.30
N ASN A 30 -9.60 17.37 -14.40
CA ASN A 30 -9.83 18.81 -14.39
C ASN A 30 -10.25 19.41 -15.74
N SER A 31 -10.34 18.61 -16.82
CA SER A 31 -10.81 19.11 -18.12
C SER A 31 -12.34 19.25 -18.22
N ASN A 32 -13.12 18.77 -17.24
CA ASN A 32 -14.58 18.70 -17.32
C ASN A 32 -15.37 19.04 -16.03
N ALA A 33 -14.79 19.64 -14.98
CA ALA A 33 -15.56 19.94 -13.76
C ALA A 33 -15.14 21.21 -13.00
N ASP A 34 -16.14 21.91 -12.48
CA ASP A 34 -16.09 23.10 -11.65
C ASP A 34 -15.30 22.90 -10.33
N ALA A 35 -14.36 23.83 -10.11
CA ALA A 35 -13.90 24.42 -8.84
C ALA A 35 -13.62 23.63 -7.53
N ASP A 36 -13.70 22.30 -7.47
CA ASP A 36 -13.21 21.49 -6.31
C ASP A 36 -12.17 20.46 -6.77
N SER A 37 -10.97 20.92 -7.13
CA SER A 37 -9.92 20.06 -7.69
C SER A 37 -9.20 19.26 -6.60
N VAL A 38 -9.49 17.96 -6.48
CA VAL A 38 -8.61 17.02 -5.76
C VAL A 38 -7.32 16.89 -6.58
N LYS A 39 -6.22 17.47 -6.09
CA LYS A 39 -4.90 17.35 -6.73
C LYS A 39 -4.22 16.07 -6.26
N LEU A 40 -4.30 15.00 -7.05
CA LEU A 40 -3.65 13.73 -6.69
C LEU A 40 -2.12 13.88 -6.67
N SER A 41 -1.57 14.87 -7.35
CA SER A 41 -0.14 15.21 -7.32
C SER A 41 0.39 15.62 -5.94
N ASP A 42 -0.45 16.13 -5.05
CA ASP A 42 -0.07 16.47 -3.68
C ASP A 42 -0.06 15.25 -2.74
N TRP A 43 -0.63 14.13 -3.19
CA TRP A 43 -0.66 12.90 -2.41
C TRP A 43 0.70 12.26 -2.39
N LYS A 44 1.17 11.95 -1.18
CA LYS A 44 2.47 11.32 -0.96
C LYS A 44 2.30 9.93 -0.40
N ALA A 45 3.02 8.99 -1.00
CA ALA A 45 3.09 7.62 -0.51
C ALA A 45 4.55 7.22 -0.31
N GLY A 46 4.81 6.46 0.75
CA GLY A 46 6.08 5.78 0.99
C GLY A 46 5.82 4.32 1.34
N SER A 47 6.79 3.45 1.12
CA SER A 47 6.64 2.04 1.48
C SER A 47 7.95 1.38 1.87
N PHE A 48 7.87 0.47 2.83
CA PHE A 48 8.93 -0.44 3.19
C PHE A 48 8.38 -1.87 3.19
N ALA A 49 9.17 -2.83 2.75
CA ALA A 49 8.83 -4.24 2.87
C ALA A 49 10.08 -5.11 3.04
N ILE A 50 9.91 -6.15 3.83
CA ILE A 50 10.86 -7.26 3.98
C ILE A 50 10.16 -8.56 3.61
N THR A 51 10.87 -9.45 2.93
CA THR A 51 10.32 -10.69 2.39
C THR A 51 11.34 -11.82 2.55
N PRO A 52 11.33 -12.54 3.68
CA PRO A 52 12.03 -13.81 3.80
C PRO A 52 11.39 -14.87 2.91
N GLU A 53 12.22 -15.64 2.21
CA GLU A 53 11.84 -16.63 1.22
C GLU A 53 12.67 -17.90 1.41
N PHE A 54 12.01 -19.06 1.37
CA PHE A 54 12.66 -20.35 1.28
C PHE A 54 12.51 -20.85 -0.14
N ARG A 55 13.61 -21.07 -0.85
CA ARG A 55 13.59 -21.35 -2.30
C ARG A 55 13.99 -22.79 -2.55
N PHE A 56 13.14 -23.51 -3.28
CA PHE A 56 13.40 -24.85 -3.79
C PHE A 56 13.69 -24.80 -5.29
N TYR A 57 14.81 -25.39 -5.69
CA TYR A 57 15.27 -25.47 -7.07
C TYR A 57 15.20 -26.94 -7.53
N PRO A 58 14.43 -27.28 -8.57
CA PRO A 58 14.33 -28.67 -9.04
C PRO A 58 15.68 -29.29 -9.43
N LYS A 59 16.59 -28.46 -9.94
CA LYS A 59 17.93 -28.84 -10.42
C LYS A 59 19.03 -28.53 -9.41
N HIS A 60 19.48 -27.28 -9.36
CA HIS A 60 20.60 -26.83 -8.54
C HIS A 60 20.26 -25.51 -7.85
N ALA A 61 20.57 -25.42 -6.56
CA ALA A 61 20.32 -24.23 -5.77
C ALA A 61 20.98 -22.99 -6.38
N GLY A 62 20.27 -21.87 -6.35
CA GLY A 62 20.83 -20.59 -6.78
C GLY A 62 20.92 -20.37 -8.29
N LYS A 63 20.37 -21.28 -9.13
CA LYS A 63 20.33 -21.13 -10.59
C LYS A 63 19.10 -21.79 -11.21
N GLY A 64 18.43 -21.06 -12.10
CA GLY A 64 17.24 -21.49 -12.82
C GLY A 64 15.94 -21.28 -12.03
N PHE A 65 14.90 -21.99 -12.46
CA PHE A 65 13.57 -21.90 -11.86
C PHE A 65 13.57 -22.35 -10.40
N TYR A 66 12.78 -21.65 -9.59
CA TYR A 66 12.51 -22.01 -8.21
C TYR A 66 11.03 -21.87 -7.86
N LEU A 67 10.62 -22.62 -6.84
CA LEU A 67 9.37 -22.46 -6.12
C LEU A 67 9.72 -21.99 -4.70
N ALA A 68 9.05 -20.95 -4.21
CA ALA A 68 9.39 -20.33 -2.94
C ALA A 68 8.16 -20.00 -2.10
N PRO A 69 7.90 -20.74 -0.99
CA PRO A 69 7.08 -20.19 0.07
C PRO A 69 7.77 -18.96 0.67
N TYR A 70 6.98 -17.92 0.94
CA TYR A 70 7.48 -16.67 1.48
C TYR A 70 6.53 -16.06 2.49
N PHE A 71 7.12 -15.26 3.38
CA PHE A 71 6.39 -14.32 4.21
C PHE A 71 6.78 -12.91 3.82
N ARG A 72 5.86 -11.97 3.99
CA ARG A 72 6.09 -10.57 3.69
C ARG A 72 5.47 -9.69 4.75
N TYR A 73 6.30 -8.84 5.32
CA TYR A 73 5.85 -7.70 6.10
C TYR A 73 6.00 -6.44 5.25
N ARG A 74 4.95 -5.63 5.17
CA ARG A 74 4.95 -4.38 4.39
C ARG A 74 4.25 -3.28 5.16
N THR A 75 4.86 -2.10 5.16
CA THR A 75 4.24 -0.87 5.63
C THR A 75 4.16 0.11 4.47
N ILE A 76 3.01 0.79 4.35
CA ILE A 76 2.77 1.88 3.42
C ILE A 76 2.34 3.07 4.24
N GLY A 77 3.04 4.20 4.11
CA GLY A 77 2.62 5.48 4.69
C GLY A 77 1.95 6.33 3.63
N LEU A 78 0.84 6.97 3.99
CA LEU A 78 0.02 7.81 3.12
C LEU A 78 -0.12 9.21 3.73
N ASP A 79 -0.16 10.20 2.86
CA ASP A 79 -0.37 11.61 3.21
C ASP A 79 -1.17 12.26 2.08
N LEU A 80 -2.44 12.51 2.39
CA LEU A 80 -3.48 12.85 1.43
C LEU A 80 -4.06 14.21 1.85
N PRO A 81 -3.42 15.32 1.50
CA PRO A 81 -4.00 16.64 1.68
C PRO A 81 -5.12 16.85 0.64
N VAL A 82 -6.21 17.46 1.08
CA VAL A 82 -7.31 17.92 0.24
C VAL A 82 -7.62 19.36 0.62
N ASP A 83 -7.53 20.25 -0.35
CA ASP A 83 -7.92 21.65 -0.20
C ASP A 83 -9.35 21.79 -0.76
N TYR A 84 -10.21 22.53 -0.05
CA TYR A 84 -11.59 22.81 -0.46
C TYR A 84 -11.98 24.23 -0.06
N THR A 85 -12.98 24.80 -0.73
CA THR A 85 -13.51 26.12 -0.36
C THR A 85 -14.83 25.92 0.38
N ASP A 86 -14.97 26.50 1.57
CA ASP A 86 -16.23 26.39 2.32
C ASP A 86 -17.33 27.28 1.72
N ASN A 87 -18.57 27.10 2.18
CA ASN A 87 -19.74 27.87 1.71
C ASN A 87 -19.61 29.39 1.90
N ASN A 88 -18.62 29.85 2.67
CA ASN A 88 -18.34 31.27 2.90
C ASN A 88 -17.20 31.79 2.01
N GLY A 89 -16.72 30.98 1.06
CA GLY A 89 -15.63 31.35 0.15
C GLY A 89 -14.24 31.28 0.79
N VAL A 90 -14.08 30.63 1.94
CA VAL A 90 -12.80 30.53 2.65
C VAL A 90 -12.10 29.22 2.30
N ALA A 91 -10.83 29.31 1.89
CA ALA A 91 -10.00 28.15 1.64
C ALA A 91 -9.74 27.37 2.94
N GLN A 92 -10.04 26.07 2.92
CA GLN A 92 -9.89 25.14 4.03
C GLN A 92 -9.04 23.95 3.59
N LYS A 93 -8.42 23.28 4.55
CA LYS A 93 -7.59 22.10 4.32
C LYS A 93 -8.01 20.96 5.23
N VAL A 94 -8.21 19.80 4.61
CA VAL A 94 -8.30 18.51 5.29
C VAL A 94 -7.01 17.77 4.99
N SER A 95 -6.36 17.22 6.02
CA SER A 95 -5.22 16.33 5.85
C SER A 95 -5.57 14.97 6.38
N ALA A 96 -5.48 13.95 5.53
CA ALA A 96 -5.61 12.57 5.94
C ALA A 96 -4.23 11.90 5.87
N LYS A 97 -3.70 11.49 7.02
CA LYS A 97 -2.41 10.79 7.15
C LYS A 97 -2.66 9.41 7.70
N GLY A 98 -2.01 8.41 7.14
CA GLY A 98 -2.29 7.05 7.55
C GLY A 98 -1.18 6.09 7.23
N ASN A 99 -1.31 4.89 7.79
CA ASN A 99 -0.43 3.78 7.50
C ASN A 99 -1.22 2.49 7.28
N ILE A 100 -0.77 1.72 6.31
CA ILE A 100 -1.25 0.37 6.02
C ILE A 100 -0.13 -0.59 6.38
N THR A 101 -0.38 -1.48 7.33
CA THR A 101 0.56 -2.52 7.75
C THR A 101 0.02 -3.87 7.35
N SER A 102 0.71 -4.55 6.43
CA SER A 102 0.33 -5.85 5.89
C SER A 102 1.27 -6.95 6.36
N LEU A 103 0.69 -8.07 6.77
CA LEU A 103 1.38 -9.35 6.93
C LEU A 103 0.79 -10.35 5.93
N MET A 104 1.64 -10.91 5.07
CA MET A 104 1.22 -11.76 3.97
C MET A 104 2.09 -13.01 3.91
N GLY A 105 1.48 -14.14 3.55
CA GLY A 105 2.16 -15.39 3.26
C GLY A 105 1.74 -15.89 1.89
N GLY A 106 2.67 -16.49 1.16
CA GLY A 106 2.38 -16.91 -0.20
C GLY A 106 3.36 -17.92 -0.77
N LEU A 107 3.07 -18.31 -2.00
CA LEU A 107 3.90 -19.18 -2.80
C LEU A 107 4.27 -18.44 -4.09
N MET A 108 5.54 -18.48 -4.45
CA MET A 108 6.10 -17.74 -5.59
C MET A 108 6.85 -18.67 -6.53
N ILE A 109 6.78 -18.39 -7.81
CA ILE A 109 7.62 -18.98 -8.84
C ILE A 109 8.50 -17.89 -9.43
N GLY A 110 9.78 -18.19 -9.57
CA GLY A 110 10.74 -17.30 -10.20
C GLY A 110 11.86 -18.06 -10.89
N SER A 111 12.77 -17.33 -11.51
CA SER A 111 13.98 -17.86 -12.11
C SER A 111 15.17 -16.98 -11.74
N GLN A 112 16.22 -17.61 -11.22
CA GLN A 112 17.46 -16.94 -10.84
C GLN A 112 18.56 -17.20 -11.87
N PHE A 113 19.21 -16.14 -12.31
CA PHE A 113 20.31 -16.15 -13.24
C PHE A 113 21.58 -15.66 -12.54
N ASN A 114 22.71 -16.30 -12.81
CA ASN A 114 24.00 -15.83 -12.32
C ASN A 114 24.57 -14.83 -13.32
N LEU A 115 24.84 -13.61 -12.84
CA LEU A 115 25.54 -12.58 -13.63
C LEU A 115 27.05 -12.60 -13.38
N GLY A 116 27.51 -13.39 -12.40
CA GLY A 116 28.92 -13.59 -12.06
C GLY A 116 29.05 -14.55 -10.87
N SER A 117 30.21 -14.52 -10.21
CA SER A 117 30.46 -15.32 -9.00
C SER A 117 29.64 -14.84 -7.80
N MET A 118 29.48 -13.51 -7.66
CA MET A 118 28.83 -12.89 -6.50
C MET A 118 27.48 -12.24 -6.81
N VAL A 119 27.16 -12.01 -8.08
CA VAL A 119 25.95 -11.26 -8.49
C VAL A 119 24.95 -12.16 -9.19
N THR A 120 23.68 -12.01 -8.83
CA THR A 120 22.56 -12.67 -9.49
C THR A 120 21.48 -11.71 -9.89
N LEU A 121 20.81 -12.05 -10.99
CA LEU A 121 19.53 -11.48 -11.37
C LEU A 121 18.45 -12.49 -11.00
N ASP A 122 17.49 -12.07 -10.21
CA ASP A 122 16.35 -12.89 -9.82
C ASP A 122 15.08 -12.28 -10.37
N TRP A 123 14.45 -13.01 -11.29
CA TRP A 123 13.15 -12.67 -11.82
C TRP A 123 12.09 -13.49 -11.10
N TYR A 124 11.36 -12.87 -10.18
CA TYR A 124 10.15 -13.50 -9.66
C TYR A 124 9.00 -13.22 -10.62
N ILE A 125 8.45 -14.29 -11.18
CA ILE A 125 7.48 -14.23 -12.27
C ILE A 125 6.11 -13.90 -11.69
N ILE A 126 5.64 -14.73 -10.76
CA ILE A 126 4.36 -14.58 -10.10
C ILE A 126 4.37 -15.29 -8.75
N GLY A 127 3.58 -14.76 -7.82
CA GLY A 127 3.31 -15.37 -6.55
C GLY A 127 1.90 -15.06 -6.10
N LEU A 128 1.21 -16.09 -5.63
CA LEU A 128 -0.08 -15.99 -4.97
C LEU A 128 0.17 -15.81 -3.48
N GLN A 129 -0.54 -14.87 -2.86
CA GLN A 129 -0.43 -14.60 -1.42
C GLN A 129 -1.80 -14.38 -0.82
N TYR A 130 -1.91 -14.73 0.45
CA TYR A 130 -3.02 -14.35 1.32
C TYR A 130 -2.44 -13.60 2.52
N GLY A 131 -3.12 -12.56 2.95
CA GLY A 131 -2.65 -11.78 4.09
C GLY A 131 -3.70 -10.86 4.64
N SER A 132 -3.35 -10.29 5.79
CA SER A 132 -4.18 -9.30 6.46
C SER A 132 -3.45 -7.97 6.52
N SER A 133 -4.21 -6.90 6.32
CA SER A 133 -3.74 -5.53 6.36
C SER A 133 -4.53 -4.75 7.40
N ASN A 134 -3.81 -4.14 8.33
CA ASN A 134 -4.37 -3.17 9.25
C ASN A 134 -4.19 -1.79 8.63
N ILE A 135 -5.29 -1.04 8.55
CA ILE A 135 -5.35 0.29 7.98
C ILE A 135 -5.65 1.25 9.13
N LYS A 136 -4.86 2.31 9.25
CA LYS A 136 -5.11 3.42 10.16
C LYS A 136 -5.01 4.70 9.37
N LEU A 137 -6.01 5.57 9.52
CA LEU A 137 -6.08 6.87 8.85
C LEU A 137 -6.56 7.90 9.86
N ASP A 138 -5.71 8.90 10.12
CA ASP A 138 -6.00 10.06 10.94
C ASP A 138 -6.33 11.23 10.02
N VAL A 139 -7.51 11.83 10.23
CA VAL A 139 -8.03 12.96 9.49
C VAL A 139 -8.01 14.17 10.40
N THR A 140 -7.42 15.27 9.94
CA THR A 140 -7.39 16.54 10.65
C THR A 140 -7.94 17.65 9.78
N THR A 141 -8.78 18.50 10.35
CA THR A 141 -9.37 19.67 9.68
C THR A 141 -8.76 20.97 10.22
N THR A 142 -8.63 21.98 9.36
CA THR A 142 -8.18 23.32 9.79
C THR A 142 -9.26 24.11 10.51
N LYS A 143 -10.53 23.80 10.24
CA LYS A 143 -11.70 24.41 10.88
C LYS A 143 -12.40 23.39 11.76
N THR A 144 -12.92 23.88 12.88
CA THR A 144 -13.75 23.08 13.77
C THR A 144 -15.05 22.70 13.07
N LEU A 145 -15.32 21.40 12.96
CA LEU A 145 -16.55 20.83 12.42
C LEU A 145 -17.72 21.12 13.36
N SER A 146 -18.85 21.58 12.81
CA SER A 146 -20.07 21.74 13.59
C SER A 146 -20.61 20.37 14.06
N ALA A 147 -21.56 20.37 14.99
CA ALA A 147 -22.18 19.14 15.45
C ALA A 147 -22.92 18.42 14.31
N ASP A 148 -23.53 19.18 13.40
CA ASP A 148 -24.26 18.66 12.24
C ASP A 148 -23.28 18.08 11.20
N ASP A 149 -22.19 18.78 10.88
CA ASP A 149 -21.15 18.26 9.97
C ASP A 149 -20.55 16.95 10.50
N GLN A 150 -20.33 16.85 11.82
CA GLN A 150 -19.85 15.62 12.44
C GLN A 150 -20.88 14.49 12.35
N ALA A 151 -22.17 14.79 12.44
CA ALA A 151 -23.23 13.80 12.29
C ALA A 151 -23.30 13.27 10.85
N ASP A 152 -23.17 14.16 9.85
CA ASP A 152 -23.15 13.79 8.44
C ASP A 152 -21.94 12.91 8.09
N VAL A 153 -20.75 13.29 8.57
CA VAL A 153 -19.53 12.47 8.39
C VAL A 153 -19.69 11.09 9.03
N ARG A 154 -20.26 11.01 10.24
CA ARG A 154 -20.52 9.72 10.90
C ARG A 154 -21.51 8.88 10.11
N SER A 155 -22.58 9.47 9.57
CA SER A 155 -23.57 8.79 8.74
C SER A 155 -22.93 8.18 7.48
N ASN A 156 -22.13 8.96 6.76
CA ASN A 156 -21.42 8.51 5.56
C ASN A 156 -20.44 7.37 5.88
N LEU A 157 -19.68 7.48 6.97
CA LEU A 157 -18.77 6.41 7.42
C LEU A 157 -19.52 5.14 7.83
N GLN A 158 -20.71 5.28 8.42
CA GLN A 158 -21.57 4.15 8.77
C GLN A 158 -22.11 3.45 7.53
N GLU A 159 -22.52 4.19 6.50
CA GLU A 159 -22.95 3.62 5.23
C GLU A 159 -21.82 2.86 4.54
N ILE A 160 -20.62 3.46 4.47
CA ILE A 160 -19.42 2.80 3.94
C ILE A 160 -19.15 1.50 4.69
N LYS A 161 -19.25 1.51 6.03
CA LYS A 161 -19.07 0.31 6.86
C LYS A 161 -20.08 -0.79 6.54
N ASN A 162 -21.33 -0.43 6.27
CA ASN A 162 -22.38 -1.38 5.91
C ASN A 162 -22.19 -1.96 4.50
N LEU A 163 -21.68 -1.16 3.56
CA LEU A 163 -21.38 -1.57 2.19
C LEU A 163 -20.08 -2.39 2.10
N SER A 164 -19.15 -2.18 3.03
CA SER A 164 -17.83 -2.79 3.01
C SER A 164 -17.79 -4.20 3.57
N GLY A 165 -18.58 -5.13 3.00
CA GLY A 165 -18.62 -6.54 3.43
C GLY A 165 -17.30 -7.32 3.31
N LYS A 166 -16.21 -6.68 2.84
CA LYS A 166 -14.84 -7.21 2.76
C LYS A 166 -13.91 -6.67 3.86
N PHE A 167 -14.33 -5.65 4.59
CA PHE A 167 -13.52 -5.04 5.65
C PHE A 167 -14.06 -5.51 7.00
N ASP A 168 -13.21 -6.19 7.75
CA ASP A 168 -13.50 -6.57 9.12
C ASP A 168 -13.19 -5.39 10.04
N ASN A 169 -13.98 -5.25 11.10
CA ASN A 169 -13.67 -4.38 12.24
C ASN A 169 -13.37 -2.92 11.86
N ILE A 170 -14.18 -2.32 10.98
CA ILE A 170 -14.10 -0.87 10.75
C ILE A 170 -14.55 -0.15 12.03
N ASN A 171 -13.62 0.57 12.62
CA ASN A 171 -13.84 1.46 13.74
C ASN A 171 -13.54 2.88 13.26
N TYR A 172 -14.40 3.82 13.62
CA TYR A 172 -14.17 5.23 13.34
C TYR A 172 -14.58 6.07 14.54
N ASN A 173 -13.91 7.21 14.69
CA ASN A 173 -14.26 8.22 15.66
C ASN A 173 -14.13 9.58 14.99
N VAL A 174 -15.10 10.45 15.26
CA VAL A 174 -15.21 11.79 14.66
C VAL A 174 -15.38 12.77 15.80
N ASN A 175 -14.60 13.84 15.76
CA ASN A 175 -14.63 14.94 16.71
C ASN A 175 -14.55 16.28 15.97
N ALA A 176 -14.55 17.36 16.73
CA ALA A 176 -14.62 18.70 16.17
C ALA A 176 -13.41 19.09 15.31
N ASN A 177 -12.26 18.40 15.42
CA ASN A 177 -11.03 18.72 14.67
C ASN A 177 -10.67 17.64 13.62
N GLY A 178 -11.60 16.72 13.33
CA GLY A 178 -11.41 15.62 12.40
C GLY A 178 -11.78 14.27 12.99
N GLY A 179 -10.93 13.26 12.86
CA GLY A 179 -11.25 11.92 13.32
C GLY A 179 -10.19 10.88 12.99
N ASN A 180 -10.44 9.65 13.38
CA ASN A 180 -9.61 8.50 13.04
C ASN A 180 -10.47 7.37 12.49
N ILE A 181 -9.93 6.65 11.51
CA ILE A 181 -10.54 5.49 10.88
C ILE A 181 -9.53 4.35 10.97
N GLU A 182 -9.97 3.24 11.52
CA GLU A 182 -9.21 2.01 11.60
C GLU A 182 -10.01 0.88 10.95
N GLY A 183 -9.32 -0.03 10.28
CA GLY A 183 -9.97 -1.20 9.69
C GLY A 183 -8.99 -2.32 9.42
N LYS A 184 -9.53 -3.52 9.26
CA LYS A 184 -8.76 -4.70 8.90
C LYS A 184 -9.30 -5.29 7.60
N LEU A 185 -8.41 -5.59 6.67
CA LEU A 185 -8.75 -6.21 5.39
C LEU A 185 -7.90 -7.46 5.21
N SER A 186 -8.55 -8.60 5.08
CA SER A 186 -7.89 -9.86 4.71
C SER A 186 -8.24 -10.21 3.27
N ALA A 187 -7.23 -10.45 2.44
CA ALA A 187 -7.45 -10.65 1.01
C ALA A 187 -6.43 -11.59 0.40
N ILE A 188 -6.88 -12.28 -0.65
CA ILE A 188 -6.00 -12.93 -1.62
C ILE A 188 -5.44 -11.86 -2.55
N GLY A 189 -4.16 -11.96 -2.88
CA GLY A 189 -3.49 -11.06 -3.80
C GLY A 189 -2.41 -11.75 -4.60
N PHE A 190 -1.89 -11.03 -5.57
CA PHE A 190 -0.82 -11.49 -6.44
C PHE A 190 0.39 -10.54 -6.33
N ARG A 191 1.57 -11.09 -6.56
CA ARG A 191 2.84 -10.38 -6.67
C ARG A 191 3.52 -10.91 -7.93
N GLY A 192 3.88 -10.08 -8.88
CA GLY A 192 4.52 -10.58 -10.10
C GLY A 192 5.47 -9.58 -10.73
N PHE A 193 6.19 -10.08 -11.74
CA PHE A 193 7.01 -9.31 -12.67
C PHE A 193 8.04 -8.38 -12.03
N GLY A 194 8.73 -8.83 -10.99
CA GLY A 194 9.82 -8.03 -10.42
C GLY A 194 11.19 -8.63 -10.71
N LEU A 195 12.13 -7.71 -10.95
CA LEU A 195 13.54 -8.02 -11.10
C LEU A 195 14.26 -7.57 -9.82
N ASN A 196 14.99 -8.49 -9.22
CA ASN A 196 15.84 -8.23 -8.07
C ASN A 196 17.30 -8.47 -8.46
N LEU A 197 18.19 -7.61 -7.97
CA LEU A 197 19.62 -7.89 -7.96
C LEU A 197 19.98 -8.51 -6.61
N GLY A 198 20.58 -9.69 -6.64
CA GLY A 198 20.99 -10.43 -5.46
C GLY A 198 22.51 -10.53 -5.35
N PHE A 199 23.02 -10.47 -4.13
CA PHE A 199 24.42 -10.71 -3.81
C PHE A 199 24.57 -12.08 -3.14
N LYS A 200 25.55 -12.86 -3.60
CA LYS A 200 25.92 -14.19 -3.08
C LYS A 200 27.25 -14.09 -2.34
N PHE A 201 27.32 -14.73 -1.19
CA PHE A 201 28.50 -14.87 -0.35
C PHE A 201 28.70 -16.35 0.01
#